data_AF-A0A0B2UJP0-F1
#
_entry.id   AF-A0A0B2UJP0-F1
#
_cell.length_a   1.000
_cell.length_b   1.000
_cell.length_c   1.000
_cell.angle_alpha   90.00
_cell.angle_beta   90.00
_cell.angle_gamma   90.00
#
_symmetry.space_group_name_H-M   'P 1'
#
loop_
_entity.id
_entity.type
_entity.pdbx_description
1 polymer ?
#
loop_
_entity_poly.entity_id
_entity_poly.type
_entity_poly.pdbx_seq_one_letter_code
_entity_poly.pdbx_strand_id
1 'polypeptide(L)'
;MNKLYKEISEEFLDGLREYIDEKIGYEEIERLCARESLAYSKDRWESVIEEGANEILDLKRRIYEGILKIEEKVRMLEKLGKGEEFEVDVEAVAMHSEIVGRCAASPVGYENAGVYLPSFPSISMVRSLNSDEAT
;
A
#
# COMPACT_ATOMS: atom_id res chain seq x y z
N MET A 1 -17.16 35.19 -14.17
CA MET A 1 -17.37 34.33 -12.98
C MET A 1 -18.80 33.81 -12.89
N ASN A 2 -19.84 34.66 -12.82
CA ASN A 2 -21.24 34.19 -12.86
C ASN A 2 -21.56 33.32 -14.09
N LYS A 3 -20.90 33.58 -15.22
CA LYS A 3 -21.00 32.77 -16.44
C LYS A 3 -20.41 31.37 -16.27
N LEU A 4 -19.21 31.25 -15.68
CA LEU A 4 -18.53 29.97 -15.46
C LEU A 4 -19.25 29.12 -14.42
N TYR A 5 -19.70 29.73 -13.33
CA TYR A 5 -20.51 29.03 -12.33
C TYR A 5 -21.81 28.51 -12.96
N LYS A 6 -22.51 29.37 -13.72
CA LYS A 6 -23.74 28.97 -14.42
C LYS A 6 -23.50 27.82 -15.40
N GLU A 7 -22.42 27.86 -16.18
CA GLU A 7 -22.05 26.78 -17.11
C GLU A 7 -21.81 25.45 -16.36
N ILE A 8 -21.07 25.49 -15.24
CA ILE A 8 -20.77 24.29 -14.44
C ILE A 8 -22.02 23.75 -13.74
N SER A 9 -22.89 24.62 -13.21
CA SER A 9 -24.15 24.19 -12.60
C SER A 9 -25.12 23.61 -13.64
N GLU A 10 -25.18 24.17 -14.85
CA GLU A 10 -25.98 23.61 -15.95
C GLU A 10 -25.44 22.22 -16.36
N GLU A 11 -24.12 22.06 -16.46
CA GLU A 11 -23.47 20.78 -16.75
C GLU A 11 -23.77 19.72 -15.66
N PHE A 12 -23.73 20.10 -14.38
CA PHE A 12 -24.09 19.19 -13.29
C PHE A 12 -25.56 18.79 -13.31
N LEU A 13 -26.47 19.73 -13.61
CA LEU A 13 -27.90 19.45 -13.73
C LEU A 13 -28.21 18.50 -14.89
N ASP A 14 -27.53 18.65 -16.02
CA ASP A 14 -27.67 17.74 -17.15
C ASP A 14 -27.08 16.35 -16.82
N GLY A 15 -25.94 16.30 -16.12
CA GLY A 15 -25.39 15.04 -15.58
C GLY A 15 -26.34 14.32 -14.63
N LEU A 16 -27.03 15.04 -13.73
CA LEU A 16 -28.05 14.45 -12.86
C LEU A 16 -29.21 13.83 -13.65
N ARG A 17 -29.64 14.48 -14.74
CA ARG A 17 -30.68 13.93 -15.62
C ARG A 17 -30.21 12.66 -16.30
N GLU A 18 -28.98 12.65 -16.80
CA GLU A 18 -28.38 11.47 -17.43
C GLU A 18 -28.17 10.32 -16.43
N TYR A 19 -27.86 10.61 -15.17
CA TYR A 19 -27.74 9.61 -14.11
C TYR A 19 -29.10 9.00 -13.75
N ILE A 20 -30.15 9.83 -13.65
CA ILE A 20 -31.54 9.37 -13.46
C ILE A 20 -31.99 8.47 -14.63
N ASP A 21 -31.57 8.81 -15.85
CA ASP A 21 -31.81 8.02 -17.06
C ASP A 21 -30.89 6.78 -17.18
N GLU A 22 -30.06 6.47 -16.17
CA GLU A 22 -29.08 5.38 -16.15
C GLU A 22 -28.05 5.39 -17.31
N LYS A 23 -27.82 6.57 -17.92
CA LYS A 23 -26.86 6.74 -19.02
C LYS A 23 -25.42 6.89 -18.56
N ILE A 24 -25.21 7.35 -17.33
CA ILE A 24 -23.90 7.52 -16.70
C ILE A 24 -23.85 6.78 -15.36
N GLY A 25 -22.64 6.36 -14.97
CA GLY A 25 -22.39 5.67 -13.70
C GLY A 25 -22.20 6.62 -12.52
N TYR A 26 -22.14 6.05 -11.30
CA TYR A 26 -21.96 6.80 -10.06
C TYR A 26 -20.64 7.59 -10.01
N GLU A 27 -19.55 7.02 -10.55
CA GLU A 27 -18.24 7.69 -10.61
C GLU A 27 -18.29 9.01 -11.40
N GLU A 28 -19.09 9.03 -12.47
CA GLU A 28 -19.22 10.19 -13.34
C GLU A 28 -20.05 11.30 -12.67
N ILE A 29 -21.12 10.94 -11.94
CA ILE A 29 -21.91 11.93 -11.20
C ILE A 29 -21.13 12.48 -9.99
N GLU A 30 -20.31 11.66 -9.34
CA GLU A 30 -19.43 12.08 -8.25
C GLU A 30 -18.40 13.12 -8.75
N ARG A 31 -17.82 12.87 -9.92
CA ARG A 31 -16.90 13.82 -10.59
C ARG A 31 -17.57 15.16 -10.89
N LEU A 32 -18.80 15.15 -11.43
CA LEU A 32 -19.53 16.39 -11.76
C LEU A 32 -19.94 17.15 -10.49
N CYS A 33 -20.34 16.44 -9.43
CA CYS A 33 -20.66 17.02 -8.12
C CYS A 33 -19.43 17.70 -7.49
N ALA A 34 -18.28 17.04 -7.51
CA ALA A 34 -17.02 17.61 -7.03
C ALA A 34 -16.64 18.88 -7.81
N ARG A 35 -16.83 18.87 -9.14
CA ARG A 35 -16.55 20.02 -10.01
C ARG A 35 -17.48 21.21 -9.74
N GLU A 36 -18.76 20.97 -9.48
CA GLU A 36 -19.73 22.01 -9.12
C GLU A 36 -19.43 22.61 -7.74
N SER A 37 -19.12 21.75 -6.76
CA SER A 37 -18.71 22.14 -5.42
C SER A 37 -17.47 23.05 -5.45
N LEU A 38 -16.46 22.68 -6.26
CA LEU A 38 -15.26 23.50 -6.46
C LEU A 38 -15.61 24.85 -7.10
N ALA A 39 -16.48 24.90 -8.10
CA ALA A 39 -16.89 26.16 -8.73
C ALA A 39 -17.61 27.10 -7.75
N TYR A 40 -18.35 26.55 -6.79
CA TYR A 40 -19.06 27.30 -5.75
C TYR A 40 -18.13 27.81 -4.64
N SER A 41 -17.16 27.01 -4.21
CA SER A 41 -16.26 27.31 -3.09
C SER A 41 -14.99 28.04 -3.50
N LYS A 42 -15.09 29.11 -4.30
CA LYS A 42 -13.92 29.88 -4.78
C LYS A 42 -13.02 30.36 -3.65
N ASP A 43 -13.61 30.83 -2.57
CA ASP A 43 -12.88 31.39 -1.42
C ASP A 43 -12.01 30.33 -0.71
N ARG A 44 -12.19 29.04 -1.05
CA ARG A 44 -11.40 27.92 -0.53
C ARG A 44 -10.39 27.35 -1.53
N TRP A 45 -10.27 27.90 -2.74
CA TRP A 45 -9.36 27.36 -3.76
C TRP A 45 -7.91 27.34 -3.33
N GLU A 46 -7.46 28.38 -2.63
CA GLU A 46 -6.09 28.41 -2.09
C GLU A 46 -5.87 27.27 -1.10
N SER A 47 -6.84 27.00 -0.22
CA SER A 47 -6.81 25.86 0.73
C SER A 47 -6.77 24.52 0.01
N VAL A 48 -7.61 24.32 -1.01
CA VAL A 48 -7.65 23.07 -1.79
C VAL A 48 -6.34 22.84 -2.55
N ILE A 49 -5.75 23.91 -3.10
CA ILE A 49 -4.45 23.85 -3.77
C ILE A 49 -3.35 23.51 -2.76
N GLU A 50 -3.38 24.12 -1.58
CA GLU A 50 -2.40 23.88 -0.51
C GLU A 50 -2.50 22.44 0.03
N GLU A 51 -3.72 21.95 0.29
CA GLU A 51 -3.98 20.56 0.69
C GLU A 51 -3.45 19.57 -0.35
N GLY A 52 -3.81 19.75 -1.63
CA GLY A 52 -3.33 18.88 -2.70
C GLY A 52 -1.80 18.95 -2.89
N ALA A 53 -1.20 20.12 -2.72
CA ALA A 53 0.26 20.27 -2.75
C ALA A 53 0.93 19.51 -1.60
N ASN A 54 0.37 19.58 -0.39
CA ASN A 54 0.86 18.85 0.78
C ASN A 54 0.75 17.33 0.59
N GLU A 55 -0.37 16.83 0.06
CA GLU A 55 -0.54 15.41 -0.25
C GLU A 55 0.51 14.91 -1.26
N ILE A 56 0.77 15.69 -2.31
CA ILE A 56 1.80 15.38 -3.31
C ILE A 56 3.19 15.37 -2.67
N LEU A 57 3.50 16.33 -1.81
CA LEU A 57 4.79 16.39 -1.10
C LEU A 57 4.96 15.18 -0.17
N ASP A 58 3.92 14.77 0.53
CA ASP A 58 3.94 13.57 1.38
C ASP A 58 4.10 12.28 0.58
N LEU A 59 3.46 12.17 -0.58
CA LEU A 59 3.66 11.05 -1.51
C LEU A 59 5.11 11.03 -2.02
N LYS A 60 5.64 12.19 -2.42
CA LYS A 60 7.03 12.33 -2.85
C LYS A 60 7.98 11.88 -1.75
N ARG A 61 7.78 12.32 -0.49
CA ARG A 61 8.59 11.89 0.66
C ARG A 61 8.58 10.37 0.83
N ARG A 62 7.39 9.75 0.81
CA ARG A 62 7.23 8.29 0.94
C ARG A 62 7.96 7.53 -0.16
N ILE A 63 7.90 8.02 -1.39
CA ILE A 63 8.63 7.42 -2.52
C ILE A 63 10.14 7.51 -2.30
N TYR A 64 10.67 8.67 -1.90
CA TYR A 64 12.11 8.83 -1.63
C TYR A 64 12.60 7.93 -0.50
N GLU A 65 11.85 7.86 0.61
CA GLU A 65 12.17 6.95 1.71
C GLU A 65 12.16 5.48 1.27
N GLY A 66 11.20 5.12 0.41
CA GLY A 66 11.13 3.79 -0.19
C GLY A 66 12.34 3.47 -1.06
N ILE A 67 12.76 4.41 -1.92
CA ILE A 67 13.94 4.27 -2.78
C ILE A 67 15.21 4.10 -1.93
N LEU A 68 15.41 4.92 -0.90
CA LEU A 68 16.57 4.81 -0.01
C LEU A 68 16.66 3.43 0.66
N LYS A 69 15.54 2.90 1.15
CA LYS A 69 15.49 1.55 1.73
C LYS A 69 15.84 0.46 0.72
N ILE A 70 15.41 0.62 -0.54
CA ILE A 70 15.77 -0.32 -1.61
C ILE A 70 17.27 -0.25 -1.90
N GLU A 71 17.84 0.95 -2.02
CA GLU A 71 19.27 1.14 -2.27
C GLU A 71 20.13 0.55 -1.14
N GLU A 72 19.72 0.73 0.12
CA GLU A 72 20.39 0.12 1.27
C GLU A 72 20.40 -1.41 1.17
N LYS A 73 19.24 -2.02 0.84
CA LYS A 73 19.13 -3.48 0.66
C LYS A 73 19.95 -3.99 -0.52
N VAL A 74 19.95 -3.27 -1.64
CA VAL A 74 20.78 -3.62 -2.81
C VAL A 74 22.25 -3.60 -2.44
N ARG A 75 22.72 -2.53 -1.77
CA ARG A 75 24.10 -2.43 -1.30
C ARG A 75 24.47 -3.56 -0.34
N MET A 76 23.56 -3.95 0.57
CA MET A 76 23.77 -5.08 1.48
C MET A 76 23.92 -6.40 0.70
N LEU A 77 23.06 -6.65 -0.28
CA LEU A 77 23.13 -7.84 -1.13
C LEU A 77 24.41 -7.88 -1.98
N GLU A 78 24.86 -6.74 -2.50
CA GLU A 78 26.13 -6.65 -3.22
C GLU A 78 27.34 -6.96 -2.32
N LYS A 79 27.35 -6.46 -1.08
CA LYS A 79 28.38 -6.80 -0.09
C LYS A 79 28.41 -8.29 0.21
N LEU A 80 27.24 -8.88 0.43
CA LEU A 80 27.09 -10.32 0.65
C LEU A 80 27.64 -11.13 -0.54
N GLY A 81 27.32 -10.72 -1.78
CA GLY A 81 27.80 -11.38 -2.99
C GLY A 81 29.32 -11.27 -3.20
N LYS A 82 29.94 -10.21 -2.68
CA LYS A 82 31.40 -10.01 -2.71
C LYS A 82 32.14 -10.61 -1.51
N GLY A 83 31.41 -11.16 -0.52
CA GLY A 83 31.99 -11.63 0.73
C GLY A 83 32.57 -10.52 1.60
N GLU A 84 32.08 -9.28 1.44
CA GLU A 84 32.49 -8.13 2.25
C GLU A 84 31.73 -8.14 3.59
N GLU A 85 32.38 -7.67 4.66
CA GLU A 85 31.74 -7.49 5.96
C GLU A 85 30.63 -6.44 5.88
N PHE A 86 29.49 -6.73 6.50
CA PHE A 86 28.37 -5.81 6.63
C PHE A 86 27.82 -5.86 8.05
N GLU A 87 27.35 -4.71 8.54
CA GLU A 87 26.68 -4.64 9.84
C GLU A 87 25.33 -5.34 9.76
N VAL A 88 25.07 -6.16 10.78
CA VAL A 88 23.83 -6.90 10.93
C VAL A 88 23.21 -6.56 12.27
N ASP A 89 21.90 -6.34 12.27
CA ASP A 89 21.13 -6.24 13.50
C ASP A 89 21.11 -7.60 14.20
N VAL A 90 21.91 -7.70 15.27
CA VAL A 90 22.08 -8.92 16.05
C VAL A 90 20.76 -9.32 16.74
N GLU A 91 19.90 -8.37 17.09
CA GLU A 91 18.61 -8.64 17.73
C GLU A 91 17.63 -9.25 16.73
N ALA A 92 17.56 -8.70 15.51
CA ALA A 92 16.77 -9.27 14.43
C ALA A 92 17.25 -10.67 14.05
N VAL A 93 18.57 -10.90 14.01
CA VAL A 93 19.14 -12.23 13.76
C VAL A 93 18.82 -13.20 14.89
N ALA A 94 18.93 -12.76 16.15
CA ALA A 94 18.60 -13.59 17.30
C ALA A 94 17.13 -14.04 17.26
N MET A 95 16.20 -13.10 17.05
CA MET A 95 14.77 -13.40 16.91
C MET A 95 14.50 -14.38 15.76
N HIS A 96 15.12 -14.14 14.60
CA HIS A 96 14.93 -15.02 13.44
C HIS A 96 15.52 -16.41 13.70
N SER A 97 16.69 -16.50 14.34
CA SER A 97 17.31 -17.76 14.71
C SER A 97 16.47 -18.57 15.72
N GLU A 98 15.75 -17.90 16.62
CA GLU A 98 14.83 -18.55 17.55
C GLU A 98 13.65 -19.19 16.79
N ILE A 99 13.07 -18.48 15.81
CA ILE A 99 12.00 -19.00 14.97
C ILE A 99 12.49 -20.21 14.16
N VAL A 100 13.64 -20.09 13.50
CA VAL A 100 14.26 -21.18 12.72
C VAL A 100 14.59 -22.36 13.63
N GLY A 101 15.13 -22.10 14.82
CA GLY A 101 15.47 -23.12 15.82
C GLY A 101 14.24 -23.88 16.30
N ARG A 102 13.11 -23.20 16.56
CA ARG A 102 11.84 -23.84 16.91
C ARG A 102 11.27 -24.70 15.77
N CYS A 103 11.42 -24.25 14.52
CA CYS A 103 10.99 -25.02 13.34
C CYS A 103 11.90 -26.23 13.05
N ALA A 104 13.17 -26.14 13.44
CA ALA A 104 14.15 -27.22 13.29
C ALA A 104 14.17 -28.19 14.48
N ALA A 105 13.71 -27.77 15.65
CA ALA A 105 13.65 -28.61 16.85
C ALA A 105 12.65 -29.75 16.67
N SER A 106 13.09 -30.96 17.02
CA SER A 106 12.20 -32.12 17.08
C SER A 106 11.19 -31.94 18.22
N PRO A 107 9.90 -32.28 18.02
CA PRO A 107 8.91 -32.29 19.08
C PRO A 107 9.34 -33.20 20.23
N VAL A 108 8.89 -32.89 21.45
CA VAL A 108 9.12 -33.73 22.64
C VAL A 108 8.69 -35.16 22.34
N GLY A 109 9.59 -36.12 22.55
CA GLY A 109 9.38 -37.55 22.23
C GLY A 109 9.90 -38.03 20.86
N TYR A 110 10.37 -37.12 19.99
CA TYR A 110 11.03 -37.46 18.72
C TYR A 110 12.55 -37.23 18.74
N GLU A 111 13.13 -36.99 19.92
CA GLU A 111 14.55 -36.66 20.13
C GLU A 111 15.53 -37.71 19.55
N ASN A 112 15.10 -38.97 19.41
CA ASN A 112 15.91 -40.09 18.91
C ASN A 112 15.55 -40.54 17.49
N ALA A 113 14.65 -39.82 16.79
CA ALA A 113 14.30 -40.18 15.42
C ALA A 113 15.44 -39.79 14.48
N GLY A 114 16.05 -40.78 13.80
CA GLY A 114 17.18 -40.55 12.89
C GLY A 114 16.86 -39.67 11.68
N VAL A 115 15.58 -39.35 11.45
CA VAL A 115 15.10 -38.40 10.43
C VAL A 115 13.90 -37.65 11.00
N TYR A 116 14.13 -36.43 11.52
CA TYR A 116 13.07 -35.43 11.71
C TYR A 116 13.11 -34.49 10.51
N LEU A 117 12.06 -34.53 9.69
CA LEU A 117 11.87 -33.51 8.65
C LEU A 117 11.27 -32.27 9.36
N PRO A 118 11.91 -31.09 9.25
CA PRO A 118 11.39 -29.87 9.88
C PRO A 118 9.97 -29.58 9.39
N SER A 119 9.20 -28.88 10.20
CA SER A 119 7.80 -28.57 9.91
C SER A 119 7.69 -27.76 8.62
N PHE A 120 7.36 -28.43 7.51
CA PHE A 120 6.88 -27.78 6.30
C PHE A 120 5.53 -27.13 6.59
N PRO A 121 5.22 -25.96 6.00
CA PRO A 121 3.91 -25.36 6.14
C PRO A 121 2.86 -26.37 5.67
N SER A 122 1.93 -26.69 6.58
CA SER A 122 0.81 -27.58 6.26
C SER A 122 -0.01 -27.00 5.11
N ILE A 123 -0.67 -27.87 4.32
CA ILE A 123 -1.55 -27.43 3.21
C ILE A 123 -2.59 -26.42 3.68
N SER A 124 -3.09 -26.54 4.92
CA SER A 124 -3.98 -25.55 5.55
C SER A 124 -3.31 -24.19 5.75
N MET A 125 -2.07 -24.13 6.23
CA MET A 125 -1.33 -22.88 6.40
C MET A 125 -1.07 -22.18 5.06
N VAL A 126 -0.72 -22.94 4.03
CA VAL A 126 -0.53 -22.40 2.67
C VAL A 126 -1.84 -21.84 2.12
N ARG A 127 -2.97 -22.51 2.35
CA ARG A 127 -4.29 -22.02 1.92
C ARG A 127 -4.71 -20.75 2.64
N SER A 128 -4.43 -20.63 3.94
CA SER A 128 -4.72 -19.43 4.72
C SER A 128 -3.90 -18.21 4.26
N LEU A 129 -2.62 -18.41 3.94
CA LEU A 129 -1.79 -17.33 3.39
C LEU A 129 -2.28 -16.86 2.01
N ASN A 130 -2.83 -17.76 1.20
CA ASN A 130 -3.37 -17.44 -0.11
C ASN A 130 -4.81 -16.90 -0.06
N SER A 131 -5.52 -17.03 1.07
CA SER A 131 -6.89 -16.50 1.21
C SER A 131 -6.93 -15.03 1.64
N ASP A 132 -5.83 -14.49 2.15
CA ASP A 132 -5.74 -13.08 2.56
C ASP A 132 -5.53 -12.10 1.38
N GLU A 133 -5.47 -12.59 0.13
CA GLU A 133 -5.55 -11.77 -1.10
C GLU A 133 -7.01 -11.50 -1.55
N ALA A 134 -8.01 -11.92 -0.77
CA ALA A 134 -9.43 -11.80 -1.12
C ALA A 134 -10.28 -11.15 -0.02
N THR A 135 -9.85 -9.98 0.50
CA THR A 135 -10.74 -8.97 1.12
C THR A 135 -10.13 -7.59 1.02
#